data_AF-H1KFL8-F1
#
_entry.id   AF-H1KFL8-F1
#
_cell.length_a   1.000
_cell.length_b   1.000
_cell.length_c   1.000
_cell.angle_alpha   90.00
_cell.angle_beta   90.00
_cell.angle_gamma   90.00
#
_symmetry.space_group_name_H-M   'P 1'
#
loop_
_entity.id
_entity.type
_entity.pdbx_description
1 polymer ?
#
loop_
_entity_poly.entity_id
_entity_poly.type
_entity_poly.pdbx_seq_one_letter_code
_entity_poly.pdbx_strand_id
1 'polypeptide(L)'
;MVDQEHHPFLADVAQALADAPEARVSIARPAFGSDPDAFAICDFDVDPSCRGLGIGSRLLERIASLADHRGVTLHVEPALTRDGELHLSVAEWYGRAGFVWNDPGNPICDGQMHRRPGLASRPRGPGG
;
A
#
# COMPACT_ATOMS: atom_id res chain seq x y z
N MET A 1 15.09 17.43 14.18
CA MET A 1 15.16 15.96 14.11
C MET A 1 13.85 15.48 14.71
N VAL A 2 12.82 15.37 13.88
CA VAL A 2 11.48 14.97 14.34
C VAL A 2 11.53 13.48 14.56
N ASP A 3 11.14 13.07 15.76
CA ASP A 3 11.23 11.71 16.27
C ASP A 3 10.54 10.73 15.30
N GLN A 4 11.35 9.91 14.63
CA GLN A 4 10.97 9.09 13.48
C GLN A 4 10.05 7.92 13.88
N GLU A 5 9.91 7.64 15.17
CA GLU A 5 9.11 6.55 15.75
C GLU A 5 7.67 6.96 16.13
N HIS A 6 7.30 8.25 16.10
CA HIS A 6 6.05 8.72 16.70
C HIS A 6 4.95 9.15 15.71
N HIS A 7 5.05 8.80 14.42
CA HIS A 7 3.96 9.15 13.50
C HIS A 7 2.69 8.36 13.85
N PRO A 8 1.54 9.01 14.13
CA PRO A 8 0.34 8.32 14.61
C PRO A 8 -0.16 7.21 13.68
N PHE A 9 0.02 7.37 12.36
CA PHE A 9 -0.27 6.31 11.39
C PHE A 9 0.52 5.03 11.65
N LEU A 10 1.82 5.12 11.99
CA LEU A 10 2.65 3.94 12.25
C LEU A 10 2.21 3.23 13.53
N ALA A 11 1.75 3.95 14.54
CA ALA A 11 1.15 3.37 15.75
C ALA A 11 -0.16 2.63 15.44
N ASP A 12 -1.03 3.22 14.61
CA ASP A 12 -2.27 2.58 14.18
C ASP A 12 -1.99 1.29 13.36
N VAL A 13 -0.96 1.32 12.49
CA VAL A 13 -0.52 0.13 11.75
C VAL A 13 0.04 -0.94 12.68
N ALA A 14 0.86 -0.56 13.66
CA ALA A 14 1.40 -1.52 14.63
C ALA A 14 0.28 -2.23 15.41
N GLN A 15 -0.78 -1.51 15.78
CA GLN A 15 -1.94 -2.11 16.40
C GLN A 15 -2.71 -3.02 15.43
N ALA A 16 -2.87 -2.63 14.17
CA ALA A 16 -3.51 -3.48 13.16
C ALA A 16 -2.74 -4.80 12.92
N LEU A 17 -1.41 -4.78 13.03
CA LEU A 17 -0.56 -5.97 12.97
C LEU A 17 -0.69 -6.85 14.22
N ALA A 18 -0.82 -6.25 15.41
CA ALA A 18 -1.07 -7.00 16.63
C ALA A 18 -2.38 -7.80 16.56
N ASP A 19 -3.38 -7.28 15.84
CA ASP A 19 -4.66 -7.97 15.59
C ASP A 19 -4.58 -9.05 14.49
N ALA A 20 -3.47 -9.13 13.75
CA ALA A 20 -3.23 -10.07 12.64
C ALA A 20 -1.81 -10.67 12.69
N PRO A 21 -1.47 -11.45 13.74
CA PRO A 21 -0.10 -11.92 13.99
C PRO A 21 0.47 -12.84 12.90
N GLU A 22 -0.38 -13.40 12.05
CA GLU A 22 0.00 -14.24 10.91
C GLU A 22 0.51 -13.43 9.72
N ALA A 23 0.34 -12.10 9.74
CA ALA A 23 0.78 -11.21 8.69
C ALA A 23 1.97 -10.36 9.13
N ARG A 24 2.81 -9.99 8.16
CA ARG A 24 3.95 -9.09 8.34
C ARG A 24 3.85 -7.99 7.31
N VAL A 25 4.08 -6.77 7.75
CA VAL A 25 4.21 -5.61 6.85
C VAL A 25 5.40 -4.78 7.29
N SER A 26 6.15 -4.28 6.32
CA SER A 26 7.19 -3.28 6.54
C SER A 26 6.76 -1.98 5.88
N ILE A 27 6.68 -0.90 6.67
CA ILE A 27 6.34 0.44 6.20
C ILE A 27 7.47 1.39 6.52
N ALA A 28 7.93 2.14 5.52
CA ALA A 28 8.98 3.13 5.65
C ALA A 28 8.59 4.44 4.97
N ARG A 29 9.30 5.54 5.25
CA ARG A 29 9.17 6.73 4.42
C ARG A 29 9.82 6.45 3.06
N PRO A 30 9.20 6.85 1.94
CA PRO A 30 9.81 6.70 0.64
C PRO A 30 11.12 7.49 0.60
N ALA A 31 12.18 6.88 0.07
CA ALA A 31 13.48 7.54 -0.10
C ALA A 31 13.43 8.67 -1.15
N PHE A 32 12.38 8.72 -1.96
CA PHE A 32 12.19 9.66 -3.05
C PHE A 32 10.77 10.25 -2.99
N GLY A 33 10.65 11.57 -2.89
CA GLY A 33 9.35 12.27 -2.94
C GLY A 33 9.32 13.58 -2.18
N SER A 34 8.55 14.54 -2.70
CA SER A 34 8.32 15.87 -2.09
C SER A 34 7.22 15.86 -1.03
N ASP A 35 6.52 14.74 -0.83
CA ASP A 35 5.42 14.60 0.12
C ASP A 35 5.97 14.12 1.49
N PRO A 36 6.03 15.01 2.51
CA PRO A 36 6.54 14.65 3.83
C PRO A 36 5.62 13.70 4.60
N ASP A 37 4.39 13.48 4.13
CA ASP A 37 3.36 12.65 4.78
C ASP A 37 3.10 11.34 4.01
N ALA A 38 3.96 11.01 3.05
CA ALA A 38 3.93 9.75 2.31
C ALA A 38 4.66 8.62 3.04
N PHE A 39 4.13 7.41 2.91
CA PHE A 39 4.75 6.16 3.37
C PHE A 39 4.72 5.10 2.27
N ALA A 40 5.69 4.20 2.27
CA ALA A 40 5.81 3.09 1.34
C ALA A 40 5.68 1.75 2.09
N ILE A 41 4.86 0.85 1.56
CA ILE A 41 4.83 -0.56 1.95
C ILE A 41 5.97 -1.24 1.20
N CYS A 42 7.01 -1.66 1.93
CA CYS A 42 8.22 -2.26 1.36
C CYS A 42 8.15 -3.80 1.34
N ASP A 43 7.44 -4.39 2.29
CA ASP A 43 7.26 -5.84 2.39
C ASP A 43 5.86 -6.11 2.93
N PHE A 44 5.21 -7.14 2.41
CA PHE A 44 3.89 -7.59 2.85
C PHE A 44 3.80 -9.10 2.62
N ASP A 45 3.70 -9.87 3.71
CA ASP A 45 3.55 -11.32 3.64
C ASP A 45 2.54 -11.84 4.65
N VAL A 46 1.97 -13.00 4.36
CA VAL A 46 1.10 -13.76 5.26
C VAL A 46 1.69 -15.15 5.38
N ASP A 47 1.74 -15.66 6.62
CA ASP A 47 2.19 -17.00 6.94
C ASP A 47 1.62 -18.00 5.93
N PRO A 48 2.47 -18.81 5.26
CA PRO A 48 2.04 -19.74 4.23
C PRO A 48 0.88 -20.65 4.63
N SER A 49 0.81 -21.06 5.91
CA SER A 49 -0.26 -21.93 6.43
C SER A 49 -1.61 -21.21 6.62
N CYS A 50 -1.60 -19.88 6.60
CA CYS A 50 -2.78 -19.03 6.79
C CYS A 50 -3.22 -18.32 5.50
N ARG A 51 -2.52 -18.56 4.38
CA ARG A 51 -2.87 -18.01 3.07
C ARG A 51 -4.22 -18.54 2.59
N GLY A 52 -4.94 -17.72 1.82
CA GLY A 52 -6.29 -18.03 1.32
C GLY A 52 -7.42 -17.74 2.30
N LEU A 53 -7.12 -17.36 3.55
CA LEU A 53 -8.12 -17.01 4.58
C LEU A 53 -8.57 -15.54 4.54
N GLY A 54 -8.02 -14.75 3.61
CA GLY A 54 -8.34 -13.32 3.45
C GLY A 54 -7.67 -12.37 4.45
N ILE A 55 -6.76 -12.86 5.30
CA ILE A 55 -6.03 -12.06 6.32
C ILE A 55 -5.29 -10.89 5.66
N GLY A 56 -4.49 -11.17 4.63
CA GLY A 56 -3.72 -10.15 3.92
C GLY A 56 -4.61 -9.07 3.32
N SER A 57 -5.72 -9.44 2.66
CA SER A 57 -6.65 -8.46 2.09
C SER A 57 -7.27 -7.56 3.15
N ARG A 58 -7.75 -8.15 4.25
CA ARG A 58 -8.35 -7.37 5.35
C ARG A 58 -7.34 -6.44 6.01
N LEU A 59 -6.11 -6.90 6.20
CA LEU A 59 -5.03 -6.07 6.76
C LEU A 59 -4.66 -4.93 5.81
N LEU A 60 -4.50 -5.20 4.51
CA LEU A 60 -4.19 -4.17 3.52
C LEU A 60 -5.30 -3.11 3.43
N GLU A 61 -6.57 -3.54 3.39
CA GLU A 61 -7.73 -2.64 3.41
C GLU A 61 -7.78 -1.79 4.70
N ARG A 62 -7.45 -2.40 5.85
CA ARG A 62 -7.39 -1.68 7.14
C ARG A 62 -6.27 -0.64 7.14
N ILE A 63 -5.07 -0.98 6.68
CA ILE A 63 -3.94 -0.05 6.55
C ILE A 63 -4.28 1.10 5.59
N ALA A 64 -4.90 0.79 4.45
CA ALA A 64 -5.35 1.80 3.49
C ALA A 64 -6.39 2.77 4.09
N SER A 65 -7.36 2.25 4.83
CA SER A 65 -8.36 3.06 5.53
C SER A 65 -7.74 3.95 6.61
N LEU A 66 -6.77 3.45 7.37
CA LEU A 66 -6.02 4.23 8.35
C LEU A 66 -5.24 5.37 7.69
N ALA A 67 -4.59 5.09 6.55
CA ALA A 67 -3.89 6.13 5.80
C ALA A 67 -4.83 7.24 5.33
N ASP A 68 -6.00 6.89 4.78
CA ASP A 68 -7.00 7.88 4.37
C ASP A 68 -7.47 8.75 5.53
N HIS A 69 -7.77 8.15 6.70
CA HIS A 69 -8.21 8.88 7.90
C HIS A 69 -7.15 9.85 8.40
N ARG A 70 -5.87 9.52 8.20
CA ARG A 70 -4.72 10.34 8.60
C ARG A 70 -4.26 11.32 7.52
N GLY A 71 -4.85 11.29 6.33
CA GLY A 71 -4.39 12.10 5.20
C GLY A 71 -3.02 11.66 4.66
N VAL A 72 -2.64 10.40 4.85
CA VAL A 72 -1.34 9.84 4.45
C VAL A 72 -1.43 9.25 3.04
N THR A 73 -0.46 9.59 2.20
CA THR A 73 -0.27 8.92 0.90
C THR A 73 0.45 7.58 1.11
N LEU A 74 -0.06 6.50 0.52
CA LEU A 74 0.63 5.21 0.50
C LEU A 74 1.20 4.89 -0.88
N HIS A 75 2.40 4.31 -0.87
CA HIS A 75 3.08 3.78 -2.03
C HIS A 75 3.35 2.29 -1.84
N VAL A 76 3.37 1.54 -2.93
CA VAL A 76 3.86 0.16 -2.93
C VAL A 76 4.58 -0.12 -4.24
N GLU A 77 5.69 -0.84 -4.13
CA GLU A 77 6.41 -1.39 -5.27
C GLU A 77 6.04 -2.88 -5.35
N PRO A 78 5.09 -3.26 -6.20
CA PRO A 78 4.68 -4.65 -6.29
C PRO A 78 5.77 -5.48 -7.01
N ALA A 79 5.91 -6.73 -6.60
CA ALA A 79 6.79 -7.66 -7.28
C ALA A 79 6.34 -7.86 -8.74
N LEU A 80 7.27 -7.65 -9.67
CA LEU A 80 7.07 -7.85 -11.09
C LEU A 80 7.33 -9.30 -11.49
N THR A 81 6.74 -9.74 -12.60
CA THR A 81 7.06 -11.01 -13.25
C THR A 81 8.48 -10.98 -13.79
N ARG A 82 9.00 -12.14 -14.23
CA ARG A 82 10.34 -12.24 -14.86
C ARG A 82 10.49 -11.35 -16.09
N ASP A 83 9.38 -11.07 -16.77
CA ASP A 83 9.34 -10.23 -17.97
C ASP A 83 9.17 -8.73 -17.64
N GLY A 84 9.18 -8.38 -16.34
CA GLY A 84 9.06 -6.99 -15.87
C GLY A 84 7.62 -6.47 -15.84
N GLU A 85 6.62 -7.34 -15.93
CA GLU A 85 5.20 -6.94 -15.91
C GLU A 85 4.60 -7.12 -14.52
N LEU A 86 3.66 -6.25 -14.13
CA LEU A 86 2.90 -6.49 -12.91
C LEU A 86 1.91 -7.64 -13.14
N HIS A 87 1.98 -8.68 -12.30
CA HIS A 87 1.02 -9.78 -12.38
C HIS A 87 -0.40 -9.28 -12.09
N LEU A 88 -1.37 -9.61 -12.96
CA LEU A 88 -2.74 -9.08 -12.88
C LEU A 88 -3.40 -9.32 -11.52
N SER A 89 -3.24 -10.51 -10.93
CA SER A 89 -3.83 -10.79 -9.61
C SER A 89 -3.25 -9.90 -8.48
N VAL A 90 -2.00 -9.47 -8.61
CA VAL A 90 -1.36 -8.54 -7.67
C VAL A 90 -1.91 -7.13 -7.89
N ALA A 91 -2.04 -6.70 -9.15
CA ALA A 91 -2.66 -5.43 -9.50
C ALA A 91 -4.12 -5.34 -9.00
N GLU A 92 -4.91 -6.40 -9.19
CA GLU A 92 -6.30 -6.45 -8.72
C GLU A 92 -6.40 -6.45 -7.20
N TRP A 93 -5.49 -7.15 -6.51
CA TRP A 93 -5.47 -7.18 -5.05
C TRP A 93 -5.21 -5.79 -4.45
N TYR A 94 -4.19 -5.09 -4.95
CA TYR A 94 -3.94 -3.69 -4.56
C TYR A 94 -5.06 -2.74 -5.03
N GLY A 95 -5.63 -2.97 -6.22
CA GLY A 95 -6.74 -2.19 -6.77
C GLY A 95 -8.01 -2.28 -5.92
N ARG A 96 -8.30 -3.43 -5.30
CA ARG A 96 -9.40 -3.58 -4.33
C ARG A 96 -9.18 -2.74 -3.08
N ALA A 97 -7.93 -2.63 -2.62
CA ALA A 97 -7.51 -1.69 -1.59
C ALA A 97 -7.30 -0.27 -2.15
N GLY A 98 -7.83 0.05 -3.33
CA GLY A 98 -7.88 1.36 -4.00
C GLY A 98 -6.54 1.99 -4.35
N PHE A 99 -5.49 1.18 -4.50
CA PHE A 99 -4.26 1.64 -5.11
C PHE A 99 -4.42 1.75 -6.63
N VAL A 100 -3.75 2.73 -7.23
CA VAL A 100 -3.75 2.95 -8.68
C VAL A 100 -2.34 2.82 -9.22
N TRP A 101 -2.19 2.08 -10.33
CA TRP A 101 -0.92 1.93 -11.06
C TRP A 101 -0.60 3.19 -11.86
N ASN A 102 0.66 3.64 -11.81
CA ASN A 102 1.21 4.75 -12.60
C ASN A 102 0.29 5.99 -12.66
N ASP A 103 0.35 6.85 -11.63
CA ASP A 103 -0.39 8.13 -11.63
C ASP A 103 0.08 8.99 -12.81
N PRO A 104 -0.75 9.29 -13.82
CA PRO A 104 -0.37 10.26 -14.84
C PRO A 104 -0.13 11.67 -14.25
N GLY A 105 -0.62 11.95 -13.03
CA GLY A 105 -0.35 13.18 -12.28
C GLY A 105 0.97 13.18 -11.51
N ASN A 106 1.72 12.08 -11.45
CA ASN A 106 3.02 12.00 -10.79
C ASN A 106 4.00 11.04 -11.52
N PRO A 107 4.72 11.52 -12.54
CA PRO A 107 5.58 10.70 -13.39
C PRO A 107 6.85 10.18 -12.73
N ILE A 108 7.12 10.54 -11.47
CA ILE A 108 8.28 10.04 -10.69
C ILE A 108 8.03 8.60 -10.20
N CYS A 109 6.77 8.14 -10.21
CA CYS A 109 6.34 6.86 -9.64
C CYS A 109 6.15 5.73 -10.67
N ASP A 110 6.89 5.72 -11.78
CA ASP A 110 6.80 4.64 -12.76
C ASP A 110 7.18 3.29 -12.12
N GLY A 111 6.31 2.28 -12.28
CA GLY A 111 6.49 0.98 -11.65
C GLY A 111 5.93 0.85 -10.23
N GLN A 112 5.26 1.88 -9.70
CA GLN A 112 4.68 1.88 -8.36
C GLN A 112 3.14 2.03 -8.40
N MET A 113 2.48 1.47 -7.37
CA MET A 113 1.09 1.77 -7.09
C MET A 113 0.98 2.75 -5.93
N HIS A 114 0.04 3.68 -6.02
CA HIS A 114 -0.18 4.68 -4.97
C HIS A 114 -1.65 4.76 -4.59
N ARG A 115 -1.90 5.14 -3.33
CA ARG A 115 -3.21 5.52 -2.82
C ARG A 115 -3.09 6.90 -2.19
N ARG A 116 -3.89 7.85 -2.67
CA ARG A 116 -3.96 9.20 -2.12
C ARG A 116 -5.28 9.42 -1.37
N PRO A 117 -5.26 10.10 -0.22
CA PRO A 117 -6.49 10.52 0.45
C PRO A 117 -7.37 11.34 -0.50
N GLY A 118 -8.66 10.97 -0.59
CA GLY A 118 -9.64 11.70 -1.39
C GLY A 118 -9.55 11.52 -2.92
N LEU A 119 -8.56 10.78 -3.43
CA LEU A 119 -8.58 10.29 -4.80
C LEU A 119 -9.57 9.12 -4.85
N ALA A 120 -10.86 9.43 -5.06
CA ALA A 120 -11.89 8.41 -5.19
C ALA A 120 -11.40 7.32 -6.14
N SER A 121 -11.33 6.08 -5.67
CA SER A 121 -10.97 4.88 -6.42
C SER A 121 -11.89 4.77 -7.63
N ARG A 122 -11.56 5.46 -8.72
CA ARG A 122 -12.26 5.30 -9.98
C ARG A 122 -11.64 4.05 -10.62
N PRO A 123 -12.38 2.95 -10.75
CA PRO A 123 -11.91 1.85 -11.57
C PRO A 123 -11.82 2.39 -13.01
N ARG A 124 -10.62 2.63 -13.51
CA ARG A 124 -10.41 2.55 -14.96
C ARG A 124 -10.31 1.07 -15.27
N GLY A 125 -11.47 0.45 -15.49
CA GLY A 125 -11.53 -0.78 -16.29
C GLY A 125 -10.96 -0.50 -17.68
N PRO A 126 -10.48 -1.53 -18.39
CA PRO A 126 -10.00 -1.37 -19.76
C PRO A 126 -11.20 -1.03 -20.65
N GLY A 127 -11.22 0.19 -21.19
CA GLY A 127 -12.23 0.67 -22.12
C GLY A 127 -11.68 1.85 -22.89
N GLY A 128 -11.16 1.58 -24.09
CA GLY A 128 -10.58 2.54 -25.02
C GLY A 128 -9.60 1.86 -25.97
#